data_AF-A0A5R9QMC2-F1
#
_entry.id   AF-A0A5R9QMC2-F1
#
_cell.length_a   1.000
_cell.length_b   1.000
_cell.length_c   1.000
_cell.angle_alpha   90.00
_cell.angle_beta   90.00
_cell.angle_gamma   90.00
#
_symmetry.space_group_name_H-M   'P 1'
#
loop_
_entity.id
_entity.type
_entity.pdbx_description
1 polymer ?
#
loop_
_entity_poly.entity_id
_entity_poly.type
_entity_poly.pdbx_seq_one_letter_code
_entity_poly.pdbx_strand_id
1 'polypeptide(L)'
;MRYENRTGRKPLAKARVIRALRALQTQGIPATLGTILKREPGLAKSSALQALAQLPSEANLQVRILAGTSSTRQYILATTAQHHGIKLDSDTIRAGARAENTLLILLGDWEAKR
;
A
#
# COMPACT_ATOMS: atom_id res chain seq x y z
N MET A 1 -0.58 -18.36 -28.51
CA MET A 1 0.06 -18.35 -27.17
C MET A 1 -0.67 -17.36 -26.27
N ARG A 2 -1.23 -17.81 -25.14
CA ARG A 2 -1.88 -16.94 -24.15
C ARG A 2 -0.81 -16.22 -23.31
N TYR A 3 -0.58 -14.94 -23.60
CA TYR A 3 0.18 -14.03 -22.73
C TYR A 3 -0.76 -13.27 -21.80
N GLU A 4 -1.53 -13.98 -21.00
CA GLU A 4 -2.40 -13.38 -19.99
C GLU A 4 -2.04 -13.98 -18.64
N ASN A 5 -1.92 -13.14 -17.60
CA ASN A 5 -2.01 -13.49 -16.16
C ASN A 5 -0.76 -13.40 -15.27
N ARG A 6 0.45 -13.05 -15.73
CA ARG A 6 1.59 -12.81 -14.80
C ARG A 6 1.85 -11.34 -14.47
N THR A 7 1.55 -10.43 -15.38
CA THR A 7 1.71 -8.97 -15.19
C THR A 7 0.49 -8.33 -14.52
N GLY A 8 -0.72 -8.90 -14.65
CA GLY A 8 -1.95 -8.32 -14.11
C GLY A 8 -2.20 -8.53 -12.61
N ARG A 9 -1.67 -9.60 -11.99
CA ARG A 9 -1.90 -9.88 -10.55
C ARG A 9 -1.04 -9.04 -9.60
N LYS A 10 0.17 -8.67 -10.03
CA LYS A 10 1.12 -7.86 -9.26
C LYS A 10 0.62 -6.44 -8.96
N PRO A 11 0.05 -5.68 -9.92
CA PRO A 11 -0.51 -4.35 -9.62
C PRO A 11 -1.75 -4.44 -8.73
N LEU A 12 -2.57 -5.49 -8.84
CA LEU A 12 -3.76 -5.66 -8.00
C LEU A 12 -3.43 -5.88 -6.53
N ALA A 13 -2.40 -6.68 -6.22
CA ALA A 13 -1.96 -6.87 -4.84
C ALA A 13 -1.48 -5.55 -4.22
N LYS A 14 -0.68 -4.77 -4.96
CA LYS A 14 -0.24 -3.43 -4.54
C LYS A 14 -1.42 -2.50 -4.32
N ALA A 15 -2.38 -2.48 -5.23
CA ALA A 15 -3.55 -1.63 -5.13
C ALA A 15 -4.43 -1.96 -3.91
N ARG A 16 -4.66 -3.25 -3.63
CA ARG A 16 -5.36 -3.70 -2.41
C ARG A 16 -4.61 -3.29 -1.15
N VAL A 17 -3.28 -3.39 -1.14
CA VAL A 17 -2.46 -2.88 -0.03
C VAL A 17 -2.65 -1.37 0.14
N ILE A 18 -2.56 -0.57 -0.93
CA ILE A 18 -2.78 0.89 -0.87
C ILE A 18 -4.19 1.22 -0.37
N ARG A 19 -5.23 0.53 -0.85
CA ARG A 19 -6.62 0.69 -0.37
C ARG A 19 -6.71 0.43 1.13
N ALA A 20 -6.13 -0.67 1.61
CA ALA A 20 -6.11 -0.99 3.03
C ALA A 20 -5.35 0.07 3.84
N LEU A 21 -4.17 0.50 3.38
CA LEU A 21 -3.34 1.50 4.04
C LEU A 21 -4.07 2.83 4.19
N ARG A 22 -4.67 3.34 3.10
CA ARG A 22 -5.41 4.60 3.09
C ARG A 22 -6.50 4.57 4.14
N ALA A 23 -7.29 3.50 4.12
CA ALA A 23 -8.42 3.39 5.01
C ALA A 23 -8.02 3.13 6.48
N LEU A 24 -6.91 2.43 6.75
CA LEU A 24 -6.37 2.27 8.10
C LEU A 24 -5.85 3.59 8.67
N GLN A 25 -5.17 4.40 7.85
CA GLN A 25 -4.64 5.69 8.25
C GLN A 25 -5.74 6.73 8.49
N THR A 26 -6.79 6.74 7.67
CA THR A 26 -7.99 7.57 7.92
C THR A 26 -8.65 7.21 9.26
N GLN A 27 -8.59 5.94 9.68
CA GLN A 27 -9.13 5.48 10.96
C GLN A 27 -8.15 5.64 12.14
N GLY A 28 -6.94 6.15 11.91
CA GLY A 28 -5.90 6.24 12.93
C GLY A 28 -5.34 4.89 13.40
N ILE A 29 -5.63 3.79 12.68
CA ILE A 29 -5.17 2.45 13.03
C ILE A 29 -3.75 2.24 12.48
N PRO A 30 -2.80 1.75 13.29
CA PRO A 30 -1.46 1.42 12.81
C PRO A 30 -1.48 0.39 11.68
N ALA A 31 -1.01 0.80 10.51
CA ALA A 31 -0.91 -0.04 9.34
C ALA A 31 0.26 -1.03 9.43
N THR A 32 -0.02 -2.22 9.94
CA THR A 32 0.89 -3.38 9.99
C THR A 32 0.47 -4.45 8.97
N LEU A 33 1.33 -5.42 8.69
CA LEU A 33 0.95 -6.55 7.83
C LEU A 33 -0.33 -7.25 8.33
N GLY A 34 -0.45 -7.45 9.64
CA GLY A 34 -1.62 -8.10 10.23
C GLY A 34 -2.91 -7.32 10.02
N THR A 35 -2.90 -6.00 10.24
CA THR A 35 -4.08 -5.15 10.03
C THR A 35 -4.44 -5.02 8.55
N ILE A 36 -3.45 -5.02 7.65
CA ILE A 36 -3.67 -5.02 6.20
C ILE A 36 -4.41 -6.29 5.77
N LEU A 37 -3.91 -7.46 6.20
CA LEU A 37 -4.52 -8.75 5.85
C LEU A 37 -5.92 -8.94 6.46
N LYS A 38 -6.16 -8.42 7.67
CA LYS A 38 -7.50 -8.41 8.27
C LYS A 38 -8.50 -7.61 7.44
N ARG A 39 -8.05 -6.53 6.81
CA ARG A 39 -8.91 -5.65 6.00
C ARG A 39 -9.12 -6.16 4.57
N GLU A 40 -8.12 -6.86 4.04
CA GLU A 40 -8.16 -7.45 2.69
C GLU A 40 -8.09 -8.98 2.79
N PRO A 41 -9.17 -9.67 3.22
CA PRO A 41 -9.15 -11.12 3.43
C PRO A 41 -8.87 -11.93 2.16
N GLY A 42 -9.15 -11.34 0.98
CA GLY A 42 -8.82 -11.93 -0.32
C GLY A 42 -7.36 -11.71 -0.77
N LEU A 43 -6.51 -11.09 0.05
CA LEU A 43 -5.10 -10.84 -0.24
C LEU A 43 -4.23 -11.89 0.44
N ALA A 44 -3.54 -12.72 -0.36
CA ALA A 44 -2.59 -13.68 0.18
C ALA A 44 -1.40 -12.98 0.88
N LYS A 45 -0.95 -13.55 2.00
CA LYS A 45 0.18 -13.02 2.80
C LYS A 45 1.45 -12.83 1.97
N SER A 46 1.80 -13.79 1.11
CA SER A 46 2.97 -13.71 0.22
C SER A 46 2.86 -12.54 -0.76
N SER A 47 1.69 -12.34 -1.36
CA SER A 47 1.42 -11.21 -2.26
C SER A 47 1.48 -9.87 -1.53
N ALA A 48 0.95 -9.80 -0.31
CA ALA A 48 1.04 -8.60 0.52
C ALA A 48 2.49 -8.25 0.86
N LEU A 49 3.29 -9.24 1.26
CA LEU A 49 4.72 -9.05 1.54
C LEU A 49 5.50 -8.58 0.30
N GLN A 50 5.26 -9.18 -0.86
CA GLN A 50 5.89 -8.76 -2.11
C GLN A 50 5.48 -7.33 -2.48
N ALA A 51 4.21 -6.96 -2.33
CA ALA A 51 3.75 -5.60 -2.57
C ALA A 51 4.41 -4.60 -1.61
N LEU A 52 4.44 -4.91 -0.31
CA LEU A 52 5.06 -4.06 0.71
C LEU A 52 6.58 -3.91 0.56
N ALA A 53 7.25 -4.87 -0.10
CA ALA A 53 8.67 -4.76 -0.43
C ALA A 53 8.94 -3.81 -1.62
N GLN A 54 7.97 -3.62 -2.52
CA GLN A 54 8.12 -2.83 -3.75
C GLN A 54 7.54 -1.41 -3.64
N LEU A 55 6.49 -1.23 -2.85
CA LEU A 55 5.82 0.05 -2.66
C LEU A 55 6.72 1.18 -2.10
N PRO A 56 7.79 0.93 -1.32
CA PRO A 56 8.70 1.99 -0.91
C PRO A 56 9.37 2.70 -2.09
N SER A 57 9.83 1.95 -3.10
CA SER A 57 10.47 2.51 -4.28
C SER A 57 9.49 3.02 -5.33
N GLU A 58 8.28 2.44 -5.40
CA GLU A 58 7.31 2.75 -6.45
C GLU A 58 6.29 3.83 -6.06
N ALA A 59 5.96 3.94 -4.77
CA ALA A 59 4.91 4.83 -4.26
C ALA A 59 5.39 5.67 -3.07
N ASN A 60 6.69 5.75 -2.84
CA ASN A 60 7.29 6.45 -1.70
C ASN A 60 6.71 6.03 -0.34
N LEU A 61 6.33 4.75 -0.23
CA LEU A 61 5.81 4.18 1.01
C LEU A 61 6.89 4.22 2.09
N GLN A 62 6.58 4.87 3.20
CA GLN A 62 7.46 4.97 4.34
C GLN A 62 7.32 3.74 5.24
N VAL A 63 8.44 3.22 5.73
CA VAL A 63 8.47 2.04 6.60
C VAL A 63 9.24 2.39 7.86
N ARG A 64 8.64 2.10 9.02
CA ARG A 64 9.30 2.26 10.32
C ARG A 64 8.90 1.15 11.28
N ILE A 65 9.57 1.06 12.41
CA ILE A 65 9.13 0.20 13.52
C ILE A 65 7.97 0.88 14.24
N LEU A 66 6.92 0.13 14.53
CA LEU A 66 5.78 0.58 15.31
C LEU A 66 6.24 0.85 16.75
N ALA A 67 5.90 2.04 17.26
CA ALA A 67 6.24 2.43 18.63
C ALA A 67 5.73 1.40 19.65
N GLY A 68 6.56 1.09 20.65
CA GLY A 68 6.25 0.09 21.67
C GLY A 68 6.40 -1.37 21.22
N THR A 69 6.95 -1.62 20.03
CA THR A 69 7.27 -2.97 19.53
C THR A 69 8.73 -3.09 19.14
N SER A 70 9.29 -4.31 19.22
CA SER A 70 10.69 -4.56 18.88
C SER A 70 10.94 -4.80 17.40
N SER A 71 9.96 -5.29 16.65
CA SER A 71 10.15 -5.74 15.26
C SER A 71 8.97 -5.49 14.31
N THR A 72 7.84 -4.97 14.80
CA THR A 72 6.64 -4.80 13.97
C THR A 72 6.81 -3.61 13.06
N ARG A 73 6.79 -3.85 11.74
CA ARG A 73 6.82 -2.77 10.74
C ARG A 73 5.46 -2.09 10.62
N GLN A 74 5.46 -0.77 10.69
CA GLN A 74 4.38 0.12 10.32
C GLN A 74 4.67 0.71 8.93
N TYR A 75 3.65 0.69 8.06
CA TYR A 75 3.70 1.18 6.69
C TYR A 75 2.86 2.46 6.57
N ILE A 76 3.46 3.52 6.06
CA ILE A 76 2.89 4.86 6.05
C ILE A 76 2.89 5.39 4.62
N LEU A 77 1.74 5.90 4.15
CA LEU A 77 1.63 6.46 2.80
C LEU A 77 2.38 7.79 2.75
N ALA A 78 2.95 8.12 1.60
CA ALA A 78 3.62 9.41 1.42
C ALA A 78 2.65 10.58 1.68
N THR A 79 1.39 10.41 1.29
CA THR A 79 0.30 11.38 1.50
C THR A 79 -0.06 11.62 2.96
N THR A 80 0.27 10.69 3.86
CA THR A 80 -0.04 10.80 5.30
C THR A 80 1.22 10.94 6.16
N ALA A 81 2.41 10.98 5.55
CA ALA A 81 3.70 11.02 6.22
C ALA A 81 3.80 12.13 7.28
N GLN A 82 3.28 13.32 6.98
CA GLN A 82 3.31 14.46 7.90
C GLN A 82 2.55 14.19 9.21
N HIS A 83 1.39 13.52 9.16
CA HIS A 83 0.62 13.14 10.36
C HIS A 83 1.38 12.16 11.26
N HIS A 84 2.38 11.48 10.71
CA HIS A 84 3.25 10.55 11.43
C HIS A 84 4.60 11.17 11.83
N GLY A 85 4.78 12.48 11.63
CA GLY A 85 6.02 13.20 11.94
C GLY A 85 7.15 12.97 10.93
N ILE A 86 6.84 12.39 9.76
CA ILE A 86 7.82 12.12 8.70
C ILE A 86 7.82 13.31 7.74
N LYS A 87 8.97 13.98 7.62
CA LYS A 87 9.16 15.10 6.70
C LYS A 87 9.59 14.54 5.34
N LEU A 88 8.73 14.70 4.34
CA LEU A 88 9.03 14.43 2.93
C LEU A 88 8.97 15.74 2.17
N ASP A 89 9.77 15.88 1.11
CA ASP A 89 9.65 17.03 0.21
C ASP A 89 8.34 16.94 -0.60
N SER A 90 7.92 18.07 -1.16
CA SER A 90 6.66 18.16 -1.88
C SER A 90 6.60 17.27 -3.12
N ASP A 91 7.73 17.04 -3.79
CA ASP A 91 7.76 16.24 -5.02
C ASP A 91 7.62 14.75 -4.69
N THR A 92 8.24 14.28 -3.61
CA THR A 92 8.04 12.93 -3.08
C THR A 92 6.59 12.67 -2.71
N ILE A 93 5.92 13.63 -2.05
CA ILE A 93 4.50 13.52 -1.70
C ILE A 93 3.64 13.45 -2.96
N ARG A 94 3.88 14.34 -3.94
CA ARG A 94 3.14 14.34 -5.22
C ARG A 94 3.35 13.04 -6.00
N ALA A 95 4.59 12.55 -6.07
CA ALA A 95 4.91 11.30 -6.76
C ALA A 95 4.21 10.10 -6.09
N GLY A 96 4.25 10.04 -4.75
CA GLY A 96 3.52 9.01 -3.99
C GLY A 96 2.02 9.08 -4.22
N ALA A 97 1.41 10.27 -4.16
CA ALA A 97 -0.02 10.47 -4.42
C ALA A 97 -0.43 10.02 -5.83
N ARG A 98 0.40 10.30 -6.86
CA ARG A 98 0.16 9.84 -8.23
C ARG A 98 0.20 8.32 -8.34
N ALA A 99 1.20 7.68 -7.74
CA ALA A 99 1.33 6.23 -7.73
C ALA A 99 0.15 5.56 -6.99
N GLU A 100 -0.22 6.08 -5.82
CA GLU A 100 -1.38 5.62 -5.06
C GLU A 100 -2.66 5.69 -5.88
N ASN A 101 -2.95 6.85 -6.49
CA ASN A 101 -4.16 7.04 -7.27
C ASN A 101 -4.18 6.15 -8.52
N THR A 102 -3.04 5.99 -9.20
CA THR A 102 -2.92 5.08 -10.35
C THR A 102 -3.29 3.65 -9.98
N LEU A 103 -2.75 3.15 -8.85
CA LEU A 103 -3.05 1.80 -8.37
C LEU A 103 -4.53 1.64 -8.00
N LEU A 104 -5.15 2.65 -7.38
CA LEU A 104 -6.56 2.60 -7.01
C LEU A 104 -7.50 2.65 -8.23
N ILE A 105 -7.16 3.43 -9.26
CA ILE A 105 -7.90 3.44 -10.53
C ILE A 105 -7.85 2.05 -11.18
N LEU A 106 -6.66 1.46 -11.28
CA LEU A 106 -6.48 0.11 -11.84
C LEU A 106 -7.29 -0.96 -11.07
N LEU A 107 -7.41 -0.81 -9.75
CA LEU A 107 -8.23 -1.70 -8.94
C LEU A 107 -9.73 -1.50 -9.22
N GLY A 108 -10.19 -0.25 -9.28
CA GLY A 108 -11.58 0.07 -9.61
C GLY A 108 -11.99 -0.45 -10.99
N ASP A 109 -11.15 -0.25 -12.00
CA ASP A 109 -11.37 -0.74 -13.36
C ASP A 109 -11.43 -2.27 -13.43
N TRP A 110 -10.64 -2.97 -12.61
CA TRP A 110 -10.67 -4.42 -12.53
C TRP A 110 -11.93 -4.93 -11.81
N GLU A 111 -12.34 -4.25 -10.73
CA GLU A 111 -13.55 -4.60 -9.97
C GLU A 111 -14.82 -4.34 -10.78
N ALA A 112 -14.85 -3.30 -11.62
CA ALA A 112 -16.00 -2.96 -12.46
C ALA A 112 -16.23 -3.92 -13.64
N LYS A 113 -15.21 -4.66 -14.06
CA LYS A 113 -15.28 -5.62 -15.19
C LYS A 113 -15.72 -7.02 -14.76
N ARG A 114 -16.07 -7.21 -13.49
CA ARG A 114 -16.39 -8.51 -12.89
C ARG A 114 -17.83 -8.55 -12.43
#